data_AF-A0A5W8X9F6-F1
#
_entry.id   AF-A0A5W8X9F6-F1
#
_cell.length_a   1.000
_cell.length_b   1.000
_cell.length_c   1.000
_cell.angle_alpha   90.00
_cell.angle_beta   90.00
_cell.angle_gamma   90.00
#
_symmetry.space_group_name_H-M   'P 1'
#
loop_
_entity.id
_entity.type
_entity.pdbx_description
1 polymer ?
#
loop_
_entity_poly.entity_id
_entity_poly.type
_entity_poly.pdbx_seq_one_letter_code
_entity_poly.pdbx_strand_id
1 'polypeptide(L)'
;MNKILDYSEFVKGGCHQDRGALPHGETELFFNTAKDGLCPFCKIRTEIAYADQSITYPDWLGGGYYDVEEYVTLCKICGWWKLRCNKLTTGYIDARSVETTNAVLKKYDLSSKNVPITVLQQYLNNNCDDIFYIHDNRMEKLVQAVFREHYACDVIHVGKSHDGGIDLILVDSEIPTVVQVKRRKTPSHIEKVSGIREFLGAAILHGSKNCIYVSTCNKFSEPSKLAANHAVNIGAVESYELYDFEKFCSILKLTTPKSTPWKKHLRNGW
;
A
#
# COMPACT_ATOMS: atom_id res chain seq x y z
N MET A 1 -7.31 -14.54 -14.66
CA MET A 1 -6.53 -13.35 -14.28
C MET A 1 -6.82 -13.05 -12.82
N ASN A 2 -5.79 -12.98 -11.98
CA ASN A 2 -5.95 -12.67 -10.56
C ASN A 2 -6.41 -11.22 -10.40
N LYS A 3 -7.40 -11.00 -9.54
CA LYS A 3 -7.95 -9.67 -9.27
C LYS A 3 -7.49 -9.21 -7.90
N ILE A 4 -7.08 -7.95 -7.81
CA ILE A 4 -6.76 -7.31 -6.54
C ILE A 4 -7.95 -6.43 -6.12
N LEU A 5 -8.27 -6.46 -4.83
CA LEU A 5 -9.30 -5.64 -4.21
C LEU A 5 -8.66 -4.41 -3.56
N ASP A 6 -9.30 -3.25 -3.75
CA ASP A 6 -8.91 -1.98 -3.17
C ASP A 6 -10.11 -1.35 -2.47
N TYR A 7 -9.90 -0.90 -1.23
CA TYR A 7 -10.89 -0.31 -0.34
C TYR A 7 -10.46 1.09 0.15
N SER A 8 -9.64 1.78 -0.64
CA SER A 8 -9.12 3.12 -0.29
C SER A 8 -10.12 4.26 -0.57
N GLU A 9 -11.05 4.06 -1.50
CA GLU A 9 -12.17 4.97 -1.75
C GLU A 9 -13.33 4.69 -0.77
N PHE A 10 -14.15 5.70 -0.50
CA PHE A 10 -15.21 5.60 0.49
C PHE A 10 -16.42 6.48 0.14
N VAL A 11 -17.57 6.14 0.73
CA VAL A 11 -18.78 6.96 0.72
C VAL A 11 -19.17 7.31 2.15
N LYS A 12 -19.67 8.53 2.34
CA LYS A 12 -20.17 9.00 3.64
C LYS A 12 -21.69 9.02 3.64
N GLY A 13 -22.26 8.61 4.77
CA GLY A 13 -23.69 8.69 5.04
C GLY A 13 -23.91 9.29 6.43
N GLY A 14 -25.07 9.91 6.63
CA GLY A 14 -25.38 10.61 7.87
C GLY A 14 -26.87 10.63 8.16
N CYS A 15 -27.20 10.65 9.44
CA CYS A 15 -28.58 10.78 9.90
C CYS A 15 -28.62 11.57 11.20
N HIS A 16 -29.62 12.45 11.35
CA HIS A 16 -29.79 13.31 12.52
C HIS A 16 -31.24 13.29 12.99
N GLN A 17 -31.43 13.38 14.30
CA GLN A 17 -32.74 13.48 14.91
C GLN A 17 -32.69 14.34 16.17
N ASP A 18 -33.43 15.44 16.15
CA ASP A 18 -33.75 16.22 17.35
C ASP A 18 -34.87 15.54 18.16
N ARG A 19 -34.94 15.83 19.45
CA ARG A 19 -35.97 15.29 20.33
C ARG A 19 -37.38 15.60 19.83
N GLY A 20 -38.17 14.55 19.66
CA GLY A 20 -39.56 14.64 19.20
C GLY A 20 -39.73 14.89 17.70
N ALA A 21 -38.64 15.12 16.96
CA ALA A 21 -38.67 15.24 15.51
C ALA A 21 -38.53 13.87 14.82
N LEU A 22 -38.94 13.79 13.55
CA LEU A 22 -38.62 12.66 12.71
C LEU A 22 -37.14 12.72 12.30
N PRO A 23 -36.45 11.57 12.20
CA PRO A 23 -35.06 11.53 11.74
C PRO A 23 -34.99 11.96 10.27
N HIS A 24 -33.92 12.68 9.90
CA HIS A 24 -33.66 13.08 8.52
C HIS A 24 -32.25 12.65 8.08
N GLY A 25 -32.10 12.36 6.78
CA GLY A 25 -30.92 11.72 6.21
C GLY A 25 -31.13 10.23 5.98
N GLU A 26 -30.07 9.43 6.13
CA GLU A 26 -30.11 7.97 5.97
C GLU A 26 -30.71 7.29 7.22
N THR A 27 -32.03 7.33 7.35
CA THR A 27 -32.77 6.85 8.54
C THR A 27 -32.47 5.40 8.93
N GLU A 28 -32.15 4.54 7.96
CA GLU A 28 -31.70 3.15 8.17
C GLU A 28 -30.50 3.03 9.12
N LEU A 29 -29.65 4.07 9.21
CA LEU A 29 -28.49 4.10 10.11
C LEU A 29 -28.88 4.07 11.59
N PHE A 30 -30.08 4.56 11.97
CA PHE A 30 -30.59 4.47 13.33
C PHE A 30 -31.19 3.09 13.65
N PHE A 31 -31.75 2.40 12.66
CA PHE A 31 -32.63 1.25 12.88
C PHE A 31 -32.03 -0.10 12.46
N ASN A 32 -30.92 -0.12 11.71
CA ASN A 32 -30.36 -1.33 11.11
C ASN A 32 -28.92 -1.64 11.55
N THR A 33 -28.62 -1.52 12.85
CA THR A 33 -27.28 -1.77 13.41
C THR A 33 -26.83 -3.24 13.29
N ALA A 34 -27.76 -4.19 13.13
CA ALA A 34 -27.43 -5.59 12.94
C ALA A 34 -26.61 -5.87 11.65
N LYS A 35 -26.72 -5.00 10.63
CA LYS A 35 -25.92 -5.11 9.40
C LYS A 35 -24.51 -4.52 9.54
N ASP A 36 -24.24 -3.74 10.58
CA ASP A 36 -22.97 -3.02 10.72
C ASP A 36 -21.79 -3.94 11.07
N GLY A 37 -22.08 -5.10 11.67
CA GLY A 37 -21.09 -6.11 12.01
C GLY A 37 -20.83 -7.13 10.90
N LEU A 38 -21.38 -6.97 9.69
CA LEU A 38 -21.26 -7.94 8.60
C LEU A 38 -20.59 -7.33 7.37
N CYS A 39 -19.62 -8.04 6.81
CA CYS A 39 -19.00 -7.64 5.55
C CYS A 39 -20.00 -7.78 4.40
N PRO A 40 -20.27 -6.73 3.61
CA PRO A 40 -21.24 -6.80 2.52
C PRO A 40 -20.80 -7.73 1.38
N PHE A 41 -19.50 -8.04 1.28
CA PHE A 41 -18.92 -8.90 0.25
C PHE A 41 -18.76 -10.35 0.70
N CYS A 42 -18.05 -10.58 1.81
CA CYS A 42 -17.76 -11.92 2.31
C CYS A 42 -18.88 -12.53 3.16
N LYS A 43 -19.87 -11.71 3.59
CA LYS A 43 -20.98 -12.12 4.46
C LYS A 43 -20.57 -12.74 5.81
N ILE A 44 -19.33 -12.48 6.24
CA ILE A 44 -18.81 -12.86 7.56
C ILE A 44 -18.87 -11.70 8.54
N ARG A 45 -18.76 -11.99 9.84
CA ARG A 45 -18.62 -10.95 10.86
C ARG A 45 -17.32 -10.16 10.70
N THR A 46 -17.42 -8.85 10.77
CA THR A 46 -16.28 -7.94 10.86
C THR A 46 -15.81 -7.82 12.29
N GLU A 47 -14.55 -7.47 12.48
CA GLU A 47 -13.96 -7.25 13.79
C GLU A 47 -13.73 -5.76 14.04
N ILE A 48 -13.76 -5.36 15.30
CA ILE A 48 -13.45 -3.99 15.71
C ILE A 48 -11.93 -3.79 15.57
N ALA A 49 -11.54 -2.92 14.65
CA ALA A 49 -10.14 -2.54 14.41
C ALA A 49 -9.73 -1.30 15.21
N TYR A 50 -10.70 -0.48 15.62
CA TYR A 50 -10.52 0.71 16.45
C TYR A 50 -11.85 1.04 17.14
N ALA A 51 -11.78 1.55 18.36
CA ALA A 51 -12.92 2.11 19.08
C ALA A 51 -12.42 3.21 20.03
N ASP A 52 -13.20 4.27 20.15
CA ASP A 52 -12.96 5.40 21.04
C ASP A 52 -14.30 5.99 21.51
N GLN A 53 -14.29 6.58 22.71
CA GLN A 53 -15.46 7.24 23.26
C GLN A 53 -15.05 8.48 24.06
N SER A 54 -15.74 9.59 23.82
CA SER A 54 -15.53 10.85 24.54
C SER A 54 -16.84 11.39 25.07
N ILE A 55 -16.88 11.78 26.34
CA ILE A 55 -18.01 12.48 26.95
C ILE A 55 -17.53 13.84 27.44
N THR A 56 -18.23 14.90 27.04
CA THR A 56 -17.95 16.29 27.43
C THR A 56 -19.20 16.96 28.00
N TYR A 57 -19.02 18.02 28.78
CA TYR A 57 -20.11 18.76 29.43
C TYR A 57 -20.06 20.25 29.08
N PRO A 58 -20.36 20.64 27.83
CA PRO A 58 -20.34 22.03 27.44
C PRO A 58 -21.41 22.87 28.16
N ASP A 59 -21.07 24.08 28.61
CA ASP A 59 -21.99 24.98 29.33
C ASP A 59 -23.28 25.28 28.55
N TRP A 60 -23.19 25.35 27.21
CA TRP A 60 -24.33 25.62 26.34
C TRP A 60 -25.40 24.52 26.33
N LEU A 61 -25.11 23.35 26.92
CA LEU A 61 -26.08 22.27 27.11
C LEU A 61 -26.90 22.40 28.41
N GLY A 62 -26.64 23.39 29.26
CA GLY A 62 -27.47 23.63 30.44
C GLY A 62 -27.45 22.48 31.45
N GLY A 63 -26.28 21.88 31.67
CA GLY A 63 -26.10 20.72 32.55
C GLY A 63 -26.27 19.36 31.87
N GLY A 64 -26.50 19.34 30.55
CA GLY A 64 -26.41 18.13 29.74
C GLY A 64 -24.99 17.79 29.30
N TYR A 65 -24.86 16.72 28.52
CA TYR A 65 -23.58 16.20 28.01
C TYR A 65 -23.61 15.95 26.51
N TYR A 66 -22.42 15.96 25.92
CA TYR A 66 -22.16 15.55 24.55
C TYR A 66 -21.28 14.29 24.57
N ASP A 67 -21.88 13.16 24.20
CA ASP A 67 -21.24 11.84 24.10
C ASP A 67 -21.02 11.51 22.63
N VAL A 68 -19.83 11.01 22.32
CA VAL A 68 -19.46 10.54 20.99
C VAL A 68 -18.74 9.22 21.11
N GLU A 69 -19.27 8.24 20.40
CA GLU A 69 -18.71 6.90 20.26
C GLU A 69 -18.28 6.71 18.80
N GLU A 70 -17.01 6.42 18.57
CA GLU A 70 -16.45 6.16 17.25
C GLU A 70 -15.84 4.76 17.20
N TYR A 71 -16.14 3.99 16.16
CA TYR A 71 -15.49 2.70 15.95
C TYR A 71 -15.34 2.33 14.47
N VAL A 72 -14.30 1.54 14.19
CA VAL A 72 -14.01 0.97 12.88
C VAL A 72 -14.20 -0.53 12.93
N THR A 73 -15.00 -1.05 12.00
CA THR A 73 -15.08 -2.49 11.74
C THR A 73 -14.30 -2.87 10.48
N LEU A 74 -13.65 -4.04 10.48
CA LEU A 74 -12.81 -4.55 9.40
C LEU A 74 -13.14 -6.02 9.10
N CYS A 75 -13.23 -6.37 7.82
CA CYS A 75 -13.32 -7.75 7.38
C CYS A 75 -11.91 -8.37 7.29
N LYS A 76 -11.63 -9.41 8.09
CA LYS A 76 -10.34 -10.13 8.06
C LYS A 76 -10.03 -10.85 6.74
N ILE A 77 -11.05 -11.16 5.92
CA ILE A 77 -10.86 -11.88 4.66
C ILE A 77 -10.51 -10.91 3.52
N CYS A 78 -11.37 -9.92 3.26
CA CYS A 78 -11.19 -9.03 2.10
C CYS A 78 -10.63 -7.65 2.45
N GLY A 79 -10.58 -7.25 3.72
CA GLY A 79 -10.10 -5.93 4.12
C GLY A 79 -11.12 -4.79 3.98
N TRP A 80 -12.38 -5.07 3.62
CA TRP A 80 -13.43 -4.06 3.67
C TRP A 80 -13.57 -3.49 5.08
N TRP A 81 -13.76 -2.17 5.18
CA TRP A 81 -13.89 -1.48 6.45
C TRP A 81 -15.06 -0.49 6.46
N LYS A 82 -15.54 -0.19 7.66
CA LYS A 82 -16.55 0.83 7.94
C LYS A 82 -16.16 1.59 9.20
N LEU A 83 -16.21 2.90 9.14
CA LEU A 83 -16.15 3.79 10.29
C LEU A 83 -17.57 4.24 10.64
N ARG A 84 -17.91 4.20 11.92
CA ARG A 84 -19.17 4.69 12.46
C ARG A 84 -18.91 5.62 13.64
N CYS A 85 -19.59 6.75 13.65
CA CYS A 85 -19.56 7.74 14.72
C CYS A 85 -20.99 8.01 15.17
N ASN A 86 -21.32 7.60 16.39
CA ASN A 86 -22.58 7.92 17.06
C ASN A 86 -22.35 9.15 17.93
N LYS A 87 -23.24 10.14 17.85
CA LYS A 87 -23.19 11.35 18.67
C LYS A 87 -24.52 11.51 19.40
N LEU A 88 -24.47 11.80 20.68
CA LEU A 88 -25.61 12.06 21.55
C LEU A 88 -25.39 13.37 22.27
N THR A 89 -26.37 14.25 22.19
CA THR A 89 -26.42 15.52 22.91
C THR A 89 -27.62 15.49 23.82
N THR A 90 -27.45 15.96 25.06
CA THR A 90 -28.54 16.07 26.04
C THR A 90 -28.59 17.46 26.67
N GLY A 91 -29.72 17.82 27.29
CA GLY A 91 -29.89 19.03 28.10
C GLY A 91 -30.80 20.04 27.40
N TYR A 92 -30.31 21.27 27.18
CA TYR A 92 -31.07 22.26 26.40
C TYR A 92 -31.29 21.84 24.95
N ILE A 93 -30.37 21.05 24.40
CA ILE A 93 -30.48 20.47 23.07
C ILE A 93 -30.38 18.96 23.23
N ASP A 94 -31.48 18.28 22.96
CA ASP A 94 -31.52 16.82 22.93
C ASP A 94 -31.52 16.38 21.46
N ALA A 95 -30.43 15.76 21.02
CA ALA A 95 -30.28 15.30 19.65
C ALA A 95 -29.40 14.05 19.58
N ARG A 96 -29.66 13.21 18.58
CA ARG A 96 -28.78 12.11 18.21
C ARG A 96 -28.43 12.18 16.73
N SER A 97 -27.19 11.86 16.40
CA SER A 97 -26.77 11.74 15.02
C SER A 97 -25.84 10.55 14.84
N VAL A 98 -25.87 9.97 13.64
CA VAL A 98 -24.97 8.90 13.23
C VAL A 98 -24.31 9.32 11.94
N GLU A 99 -22.99 9.24 11.89
CA GLU A 99 -22.20 9.38 10.68
C GLU A 99 -21.50 8.06 10.37
N THR A 100 -21.47 7.67 9.10
CA THR A 100 -20.71 6.51 8.65
C THR A 100 -19.83 6.84 7.47
N THR A 101 -18.67 6.20 7.42
CA THR A 101 -17.78 6.20 6.25
C THR A 101 -17.53 4.75 5.85
N ASN A 102 -18.05 4.35 4.70
CA ASN A 102 -18.01 2.97 4.22
C ASN A 102 -17.02 2.85 3.06
N ALA A 103 -16.15 1.84 3.10
CA ALA A 103 -15.23 1.60 2.00
C ALA A 103 -15.96 1.15 0.73
N VAL A 104 -15.51 1.66 -0.42
CA VAL A 104 -15.97 1.27 -1.75
C VAL A 104 -15.01 0.25 -2.34
N LEU A 105 -15.55 -0.87 -2.84
CA LEU A 105 -14.74 -1.88 -3.50
C LEU A 105 -14.38 -1.44 -4.92
N LYS A 106 -13.08 -1.32 -5.18
CA LYS A 106 -12.52 -1.24 -6.53
C LYS A 106 -11.75 -2.50 -6.85
N LYS A 107 -11.90 -3.00 -8.07
CA LYS A 107 -11.23 -4.22 -8.55
C LYS A 107 -10.25 -3.85 -9.64
N TYR A 108 -9.02 -4.31 -9.51
CA TYR A 108 -8.01 -4.18 -10.55
C TYR A 108 -7.61 -5.55 -11.07
N ASP A 109 -7.36 -5.63 -12.38
CA ASP A 109 -6.58 -6.73 -12.93
C ASP A 109 -5.12 -6.57 -12.49
N LEU A 110 -4.50 -7.66 -12.01
CA LEU A 110 -3.11 -7.66 -11.56
C LEU A 110 -2.12 -7.17 -12.63
N SER A 111 -2.42 -7.44 -13.91
CA SER A 111 -1.62 -7.01 -15.05
C SER A 111 -1.83 -5.55 -15.46
N SER A 112 -2.74 -4.83 -14.79
CA SER A 112 -3.05 -3.43 -15.12
C SER A 112 -1.94 -2.48 -14.69
N LYS A 113 -1.61 -1.53 -15.56
CA LYS A 113 -0.70 -0.41 -15.23
C LYS A 113 -1.28 0.57 -14.20
N ASN A 114 -2.58 0.47 -13.90
CA ASN A 114 -3.31 1.40 -13.04
C ASN A 114 -3.44 0.91 -11.58
N VAL A 115 -2.90 -0.28 -11.24
CA VAL A 115 -2.92 -0.77 -9.86
C VAL A 115 -2.11 0.20 -8.97
N PRO A 116 -2.70 0.71 -7.87
CA PRO A 116 -1.95 1.49 -6.88
C PRO A 116 -0.83 0.66 -6.24
N ILE A 117 0.35 1.25 -6.05
CA ILE A 117 1.53 0.51 -5.55
C ILE A 117 1.32 -0.01 -4.12
N THR A 118 0.68 0.76 -3.27
CA THR A 118 0.34 0.35 -1.90
C THR A 118 -0.55 -0.89 -1.87
N VAL A 119 -1.58 -0.92 -2.72
CA VAL A 119 -2.49 -2.07 -2.88
C VAL A 119 -1.73 -3.29 -3.44
N LEU A 120 -0.83 -3.06 -4.40
CA LEU A 120 -0.01 -4.12 -4.98
C LEU A 120 0.97 -4.73 -3.97
N GLN A 121 1.66 -3.91 -3.17
CA GLN A 121 2.56 -4.36 -2.10
C GLN A 121 1.82 -5.24 -1.10
N GLN A 122 0.65 -4.80 -0.63
CA GLN A 122 -0.17 -5.56 0.31
C GLN A 122 -0.62 -6.91 -0.24
N TYR A 123 -1.02 -6.94 -1.52
CA TYR A 123 -1.41 -8.18 -2.17
C TYR A 123 -0.22 -9.15 -2.30
N LEU A 124 0.92 -8.67 -2.80
CA LEU A 124 2.11 -9.50 -3.04
C LEU A 124 2.82 -9.94 -1.75
N ASN A 125 2.60 -9.24 -0.63
CA ASN A 125 3.11 -9.68 0.68
C ASN A 125 2.65 -11.11 1.04
N ASN A 126 1.41 -11.46 0.67
CA ASN A 126 0.84 -12.78 0.91
C ASN A 126 0.85 -13.68 -0.35
N ASN A 127 1.13 -13.12 -1.53
CA ASN A 127 1.03 -13.81 -2.81
C ASN A 127 2.24 -13.46 -3.71
N CYS A 128 3.48 -13.57 -3.21
CA CYS A 128 4.64 -13.02 -3.93
C CYS A 128 4.87 -13.69 -5.30
N ASP A 129 4.48 -14.96 -5.45
CA ASP A 129 4.54 -15.69 -6.73
C ASP A 129 3.75 -14.99 -7.85
N ASP A 130 2.78 -14.13 -7.52
CA ASP A 130 2.00 -13.42 -8.52
C ASP A 130 2.76 -12.25 -9.19
N ILE A 131 3.98 -11.95 -8.73
CA ILE A 131 4.84 -10.92 -9.34
C ILE A 131 5.10 -11.17 -10.83
N PHE A 132 5.02 -12.43 -11.29
CA PHE A 132 5.18 -12.77 -12.71
C PHE A 132 4.06 -12.22 -13.59
N TYR A 133 2.91 -11.85 -13.02
CA TYR A 133 1.73 -11.41 -13.77
C TYR A 133 1.53 -9.89 -13.76
N ILE A 134 2.34 -9.14 -13.01
CA ILE A 134 2.20 -7.69 -12.94
C ILE A 134 2.74 -7.01 -14.21
N HIS A 135 2.30 -5.78 -14.45
CA HIS A 135 2.83 -4.95 -15.53
C HIS A 135 4.29 -4.55 -15.27
N ASP A 136 5.12 -4.46 -16.31
CA ASP A 136 6.56 -4.12 -16.17
C ASP A 136 6.77 -2.77 -15.43
N ASN A 137 6.08 -1.71 -15.86
CA ASN A 137 6.07 -0.43 -15.15
C ASN A 137 5.62 -0.51 -13.67
N ARG A 138 4.75 -1.47 -13.31
CA ARG A 138 4.36 -1.68 -11.91
C ARG A 138 5.45 -2.40 -11.14
N MET A 139 6.21 -3.30 -11.76
CA MET A 139 7.40 -3.90 -11.18
C MET A 139 8.45 -2.84 -10.83
N GLU A 140 8.78 -1.94 -11.77
CA GLU A 140 9.73 -0.84 -11.51
C GLU A 140 9.29 0.03 -10.32
N LYS A 141 8.02 0.45 -10.29
CA LYS A 141 7.48 1.26 -9.20
C LYS A 141 7.32 0.50 -7.89
N LEU A 142 7.13 -0.81 -7.93
CA LEU A 142 7.13 -1.67 -6.75
C LEU A 142 8.54 -1.71 -6.14
N VAL A 143 9.57 -1.95 -6.96
CA VAL A 143 10.97 -1.91 -6.52
C VAL A 143 11.30 -0.54 -5.96
N GLN A 144 10.89 0.54 -6.63
CA GLN A 144 11.05 1.91 -6.13
C GLN A 144 10.50 2.08 -4.71
N ALA A 145 9.25 1.67 -4.47
CA ALA A 145 8.62 1.82 -3.17
C ALA A 145 9.30 0.97 -2.09
N VAL A 146 9.64 -0.28 -2.40
CA VAL A 146 10.36 -1.18 -1.48
C VAL A 146 11.74 -0.64 -1.14
N PHE A 147 12.50 -0.17 -2.13
CA PHE A 147 13.86 0.34 -1.92
C PHE A 147 13.88 1.65 -1.14
N ARG A 148 12.91 2.55 -1.33
CA ARG A 148 12.80 3.77 -0.49
C ARG A 148 12.73 3.44 0.99
N GLU A 149 11.94 2.43 1.33
CA GLU A 149 11.77 2.00 2.72
C GLU A 149 12.97 1.18 3.20
N HIS A 150 13.48 0.26 2.37
CA HIS A 150 14.60 -0.61 2.73
C HIS A 150 15.91 0.15 2.98
N TYR A 151 16.24 1.11 2.11
CA TYR A 151 17.45 1.93 2.20
C TYR A 151 17.23 3.25 2.96
N ALA A 152 16.00 3.54 3.38
CA ALA A 152 15.63 4.80 4.03
C ALA A 152 16.09 6.05 3.27
N CYS A 153 16.01 6.01 1.93
CA CYS A 153 16.47 7.08 1.04
C CYS A 153 15.44 7.39 -0.05
N ASP A 154 15.65 8.47 -0.79
CA ASP A 154 14.84 8.75 -1.97
C ASP A 154 15.24 7.84 -3.14
N VAL A 155 14.24 7.40 -3.89
CA VAL A 155 14.42 6.60 -5.11
C VAL A 155 13.63 7.24 -6.24
N ILE A 156 14.32 7.63 -7.29
CA ILE A 156 13.76 8.31 -8.46
C ILE A 156 13.51 7.26 -9.54
N HIS A 157 12.29 7.24 -10.10
CA HIS A 157 11.97 6.41 -11.25
C HIS A 157 12.31 7.20 -12.51
N VAL A 158 13.37 6.78 -13.20
CA VAL A 158 13.85 7.44 -14.42
C VAL A 158 13.41 6.70 -15.68
N GLY A 159 13.14 5.39 -15.57
CA GLY A 159 12.82 4.50 -16.68
C GLY A 159 11.77 5.05 -17.67
N LYS A 160 12.24 5.38 -18.86
CA LYS A 160 11.52 5.67 -20.09
C LYS A 160 12.15 4.89 -21.24
N SER A 161 11.46 4.91 -22.39
CA SER A 161 11.99 4.35 -23.62
C SER A 161 13.30 5.06 -24.00
N HIS A 162 14.38 4.30 -24.18
CA HIS A 162 15.74 4.70 -24.62
C HIS A 162 16.75 5.08 -23.52
N ASP A 163 16.47 4.83 -22.24
CA ASP A 163 17.30 5.28 -21.11
C ASP A 163 18.55 4.42 -20.83
N GLY A 164 19.02 3.67 -21.84
CA GLY A 164 20.26 2.88 -21.76
C GLY A 164 20.22 1.69 -20.79
N GLY A 165 19.12 1.44 -20.08
CA GLY A 165 18.96 0.31 -19.17
C GLY A 165 18.93 0.67 -17.68
N ILE A 166 18.91 1.95 -17.32
CA ILE A 166 18.69 2.41 -15.94
C ILE A 166 17.20 2.68 -15.73
N ASP A 167 16.60 2.02 -14.74
CA ASP A 167 15.18 2.18 -14.42
C ASP A 167 14.97 3.07 -13.19
N LEU A 168 15.83 2.94 -12.17
CA LEU A 168 15.76 3.72 -10.93
C LEU A 168 17.12 4.30 -10.53
N ILE A 169 17.08 5.37 -9.74
CA ILE A 169 18.24 5.98 -9.10
C ILE A 169 17.96 6.13 -7.60
N LEU A 170 18.77 5.52 -6.75
CA LEU A 170 18.77 5.75 -5.30
C LEU A 170 19.67 6.95 -5.00
N VAL A 171 19.15 7.89 -4.24
CA VAL A 171 19.84 9.11 -3.81
C VAL A 171 20.21 8.95 -2.33
N ASP A 172 21.23 8.13 -2.08
CA ASP A 172 21.74 7.80 -0.73
C ASP A 172 23.01 8.58 -0.35
N SER A 173 23.70 9.14 -1.35
CA SER A 173 25.01 9.80 -1.22
C SER A 173 25.28 10.71 -2.42
N GLU A 174 26.46 11.34 -2.48
CA GLU A 174 26.88 12.14 -3.65
C GLU A 174 27.03 11.30 -4.93
N ILE A 175 27.30 9.99 -4.81
CA ILE A 175 27.43 9.07 -5.93
C ILE A 175 26.18 8.18 -5.97
N PRO A 176 25.20 8.50 -6.83
CA PRO A 176 23.92 7.80 -6.81
C PRO A 176 24.07 6.34 -7.26
N THR A 177 23.33 5.46 -6.57
CA THR A 177 23.22 4.05 -6.92
C THR A 177 22.17 3.86 -8.01
N VAL A 178 22.56 3.30 -9.16
CA VAL A 178 21.64 3.03 -10.27
C VAL A 178 21.04 1.63 -10.15
N VAL A 179 19.80 1.47 -10.61
CA VAL A 179 19.07 0.20 -10.57
C VAL A 179 18.50 -0.14 -11.94
N GLN A 180 18.64 -1.41 -12.32
CA GLN A 180 17.88 -2.02 -13.41
C GLN A 180 16.89 -3.04 -12.86
N VAL A 181 15.67 -3.04 -13.40
CA VAL A 181 14.58 -3.92 -13.02
C VAL A 181 14.14 -4.74 -14.23
N LYS A 182 14.28 -6.07 -14.16
CA LYS A 182 13.81 -7.00 -15.19
C LYS A 182 12.74 -7.93 -14.65
N ARG A 183 11.49 -7.70 -15.06
CA ARG A 183 10.43 -8.69 -14.84
C ARG A 183 10.53 -9.81 -15.89
N ARG A 184 10.74 -11.03 -15.42
CA ARG A 184 10.63 -12.26 -16.18
C ARG A 184 9.22 -12.84 -16.00
N LYS A 185 8.67 -13.45 -17.05
CA LYS A 185 7.30 -14.03 -17.02
C LYS A 185 7.28 -15.47 -16.50
N THR A 186 8.44 -16.12 -16.38
CA THR A 186 8.55 -17.52 -16.00
C THR A 186 9.40 -17.66 -14.73
N PRO A 187 8.92 -18.40 -13.71
CA PRO A 187 9.63 -18.56 -12.44
C PRO A 187 10.94 -19.30 -12.59
N SER A 188 11.09 -20.15 -13.62
CA SER A 188 12.30 -20.94 -13.87
C SER A 188 13.40 -20.17 -14.62
N HIS A 189 13.20 -18.89 -14.94
CA HIS A 189 14.18 -18.13 -15.71
C HIS A 189 15.51 -17.98 -14.96
N ILE A 190 16.63 -18.16 -15.66
CA ILE A 190 17.98 -17.93 -15.15
C ILE A 190 18.55 -16.70 -15.84
N GLU A 191 18.93 -15.69 -15.06
CA GLU A 191 19.46 -14.44 -15.58
C GLU A 191 20.91 -14.63 -16.08
N LYS A 192 21.14 -14.33 -17.36
CA LYS A 192 22.42 -14.55 -18.05
C LYS A 192 23.37 -13.36 -17.88
N VAL A 193 24.66 -13.62 -18.07
CA VAL A 193 25.74 -12.63 -17.94
C VAL A 193 25.60 -11.42 -18.88
N SER A 194 24.89 -11.57 -20.01
CA SER A 194 24.68 -10.48 -20.96
C SER A 194 23.97 -9.29 -20.33
N GLY A 195 22.91 -9.52 -19.55
CA GLY A 195 22.17 -8.45 -18.88
C GLY A 195 23.02 -7.71 -17.84
N ILE A 196 23.87 -8.45 -17.11
CA ILE A 196 24.79 -7.87 -16.13
C ILE A 196 25.82 -6.96 -16.82
N ARG A 197 26.40 -7.39 -17.94
CA ARG A 197 27.38 -6.60 -18.69
C ARG A 197 26.76 -5.38 -19.37
N GLU A 198 25.56 -5.54 -19.91
CA GLU A 198 24.80 -4.44 -20.51
C GLU A 198 24.49 -3.36 -19.46
N PHE A 199 23.99 -3.76 -18.28
CA PHE A 199 23.74 -2.83 -17.19
C PHE A 199 25.00 -2.16 -16.66
N LEU A 200 26.09 -2.91 -16.51
CA LEU A 200 27.39 -2.35 -16.13
C LEU A 200 27.83 -1.25 -17.10
N GLY A 201 27.69 -1.50 -18.40
CA GLY A 201 27.98 -0.49 -19.43
C GLY A 201 27.13 0.77 -19.25
N ALA A 202 25.83 0.61 -19.01
CA ALA A 202 24.92 1.73 -18.76
C ALA A 202 25.31 2.53 -17.51
N ALA A 203 25.65 1.85 -16.41
CA ALA A 203 26.05 2.49 -15.16
C ALA A 203 27.34 3.32 -15.31
N ILE A 204 28.35 2.77 -16.00
CA ILE A 204 29.61 3.48 -16.29
C ILE A 204 29.36 4.71 -17.15
N LEU A 205 28.54 4.58 -18.21
CA LEU A 205 28.20 5.71 -19.08
C LEU A 205 27.41 6.81 -18.35
N HIS A 206 26.63 6.43 -17.34
CA HIS A 206 25.93 7.36 -16.45
C HIS A 206 26.86 7.99 -15.40
N GLY A 207 28.07 7.45 -15.18
CA GLY A 207 29.00 7.92 -14.16
C GLY A 207 28.71 7.42 -12.75
N SER A 208 27.85 6.42 -12.60
CA SER A 208 27.55 5.80 -11.31
C SER A 208 28.54 4.69 -10.98
N LYS A 209 28.89 4.57 -9.70
CA LYS A 209 29.79 3.53 -9.20
C LYS A 209 29.09 2.47 -8.37
N ASN A 210 27.80 2.63 -8.08
CA ASN A 210 27.02 1.67 -7.31
C ASN A 210 25.89 1.14 -8.18
N CYS A 211 25.75 -0.18 -8.26
CA CYS A 211 24.82 -0.85 -9.16
C CYS A 211 23.94 -1.83 -8.40
N ILE A 212 22.63 -1.84 -8.68
CA ILE A 212 21.71 -2.87 -8.22
C ILE A 212 20.95 -3.45 -9.41
N TYR A 213 20.99 -4.77 -9.58
CA TYR A 213 20.23 -5.47 -10.61
C TYR A 213 19.13 -6.32 -9.98
N VAL A 214 17.88 -5.96 -10.23
CA VAL A 214 16.70 -6.67 -9.73
C VAL A 214 16.07 -7.46 -10.87
N SER A 215 15.89 -8.77 -10.68
CA SER A 215 15.19 -9.62 -11.62
C SER A 215 14.23 -10.55 -10.89
N THR A 216 13.06 -10.80 -11.47
CA THR A 216 12.17 -11.86 -10.97
C THR A 216 12.66 -13.26 -11.39
N CYS A 217 13.91 -13.41 -11.82
CA CYS A 217 14.49 -14.71 -12.12
C CYS A 217 14.53 -15.62 -10.88
N ASN A 218 14.58 -16.93 -11.11
CA ASN A 218 14.86 -17.92 -10.07
C ASN A 218 16.21 -17.63 -9.40
N LYS A 219 17.23 -17.44 -10.24
CA LYS A 219 18.61 -17.19 -9.84
C LYS A 219 19.40 -16.55 -10.95
N PHE A 220 20.51 -15.93 -10.58
CA PHE A 220 21.57 -15.52 -11.49
C PHE A 220 22.47 -16.72 -11.82
N SER A 221 22.89 -16.81 -13.09
CA SER A 221 23.89 -17.80 -13.49
C SER A 221 25.24 -17.55 -12.79
N GLU A 222 26.06 -18.57 -12.59
CA GLU A 222 27.40 -18.40 -12.01
C GLU A 222 28.26 -17.40 -12.81
N PRO A 223 28.28 -17.40 -14.17
CA PRO A 223 28.92 -16.34 -14.94
C PRO A 223 28.40 -14.93 -14.65
N SER A 224 27.10 -14.78 -14.35
CA SER A 224 26.50 -13.48 -14.00
C SER A 224 27.07 -12.96 -12.67
N LYS A 225 27.14 -13.83 -11.65
CA LYS A 225 27.69 -13.49 -10.33
C LYS A 225 29.19 -13.17 -10.42
N LEU A 226 29.95 -13.99 -11.14
CA LEU A 226 31.37 -13.76 -11.38
C LEU A 226 31.62 -12.43 -12.10
N ALA A 227 30.80 -12.07 -13.09
CA ALA A 227 30.94 -10.80 -13.80
C ALA A 227 30.66 -9.59 -12.89
N ALA A 228 29.61 -9.64 -12.07
CA ALA A 228 29.32 -8.58 -11.09
C ALA A 228 30.47 -8.41 -10.09
N ASN A 229 30.95 -9.51 -9.49
CA ASN A 229 32.08 -9.49 -8.56
C ASN A 229 33.38 -9.01 -9.22
N HIS A 230 33.64 -9.44 -10.46
CA HIS A 230 34.81 -9.00 -11.21
C HIS A 230 34.80 -7.49 -11.45
N ALA A 231 33.65 -6.90 -11.79
CA ALA A 231 33.52 -5.45 -11.98
C ALA A 231 33.90 -4.66 -10.72
N VAL A 232 33.52 -5.16 -9.55
CA VAL A 232 33.94 -4.58 -8.25
C VAL A 232 35.43 -4.78 -8.02
N ASN A 233 35.94 -6.00 -8.21
CA ASN A 233 37.35 -6.33 -7.95
C ASN A 233 38.35 -5.53 -8.78
N ILE A 234 37.99 -5.17 -10.03
CA ILE A 234 38.83 -4.33 -10.88
C ILE A 234 38.61 -2.82 -10.68
N GLY A 235 37.72 -2.45 -9.76
CA GLY A 235 37.40 -1.04 -9.47
C GLY A 235 36.59 -0.33 -10.55
N ALA A 236 35.91 -1.06 -11.45
CA ALA A 236 35.03 -0.45 -12.44
C ALA A 236 33.78 0.17 -11.78
N VAL A 237 33.34 -0.43 -10.67
CA VAL A 237 32.28 0.02 -9.78
C VAL A 237 32.71 -0.25 -8.33
N GLU A 238 32.17 0.51 -7.38
CA GLU A 238 32.38 0.31 -5.94
C GLU A 238 31.48 -0.79 -5.38
N SER A 239 30.27 -0.95 -5.92
CA SER A 239 29.35 -2.02 -5.55
C SER A 239 28.51 -2.53 -6.72
N TYR A 240 28.17 -3.82 -6.68
CA TYR A 240 27.25 -4.45 -7.63
C TYR A 240 26.41 -5.51 -6.94
N GLU A 241 25.16 -5.17 -6.61
CA GLU A 241 24.23 -6.08 -5.95
C GLU A 241 23.28 -6.76 -6.93
N LEU A 242 22.95 -8.02 -6.62
CA LEU A 242 22.00 -8.82 -7.37
C LEU A 242 20.81 -9.18 -6.47
N TYR A 243 19.60 -8.96 -6.98
CA TYR A 243 18.33 -9.31 -6.33
C TYR A 243 17.55 -10.23 -7.25
N ASP A 244 17.47 -11.50 -6.89
CA ASP A 244 16.60 -12.48 -7.54
C ASP A 244 15.21 -12.44 -6.88
N PHE A 245 14.32 -13.32 -7.34
CA PHE A 245 12.96 -13.41 -6.82
C PHE A 245 12.92 -13.57 -5.30
N GLU A 246 13.69 -14.50 -4.74
CA GLU A 246 13.67 -14.78 -3.30
C GLU A 246 14.19 -13.60 -2.48
N LYS A 247 15.33 -13.01 -2.88
CA LYS A 247 15.90 -11.84 -2.19
C LYS A 247 14.96 -10.63 -2.29
N PHE A 248 14.28 -10.42 -3.42
CA PHE A 248 13.31 -9.33 -3.54
C PHE A 248 12.03 -9.57 -2.71
N CYS A 249 11.49 -10.79 -2.73
CA CYS A 249 10.30 -11.12 -1.94
C CYS A 249 10.56 -11.02 -0.43
N SER A 250 11.78 -11.31 0.04
CA SER A 250 12.11 -11.19 1.46
C SER A 250 12.08 -9.73 1.94
N ILE A 251 12.68 -8.80 1.18
CA ILE A 251 12.64 -7.38 1.54
C ILE A 251 11.24 -6.78 1.37
N LEU A 252 10.47 -7.19 0.35
CA LEU A 252 9.08 -6.73 0.17
C LEU A 252 8.22 -7.03 1.40
N LYS A 253 8.42 -8.19 2.03
CA LYS A 253 7.70 -8.59 3.24
C LYS A 253 8.05 -7.73 4.45
N LEU A 254 9.27 -7.21 4.50
CA LEU A 254 9.73 -6.32 5.58
C LEU A 254 9.23 -4.89 5.41
N THR A 255 9.03 -4.45 4.16
CA THR A 255 8.66 -3.07 3.81
C THR A 255 7.20 -2.92 3.38
N THR A 256 6.30 -3.84 3.74
CA THR A 256 4.89 -3.70 3.35
C THR A 256 4.15 -2.86 4.39
N PRO A 257 3.72 -1.62 4.05
CA PRO A 257 2.98 -0.81 4.99
C PRO A 257 1.62 -1.43 5.31
N LYS A 258 1.27 -1.45 6.59
CA LYS A 258 -0.10 -1.71 7.05
C LYS A 258 -0.98 -0.52 6.69
N SER A 259 -1.49 -0.46 5.45
CA SER A 259 -2.49 0.52 5.05
C SER A 259 -3.70 0.38 5.95
N THR A 260 -4.04 1.49 6.62
CA THR A 260 -5.23 1.64 7.44
C THR A 260 -6.00 2.83 6.87
N PRO A 261 -6.74 2.63 5.75
CA PRO A 261 -7.29 3.73 4.95
C PRO A 261 -8.24 4.63 5.75
N TRP A 262 -8.84 4.07 6.80
CA TRP A 262 -9.74 4.72 7.74
C TRP A 262 -9.07 5.67 8.74
N LYS A 263 -7.75 5.58 8.99
CA LYS A 263 -7.10 6.41 10.03
C LYS A 263 -7.24 7.92 9.78
N LYS A 264 -7.18 8.35 8.53
CA LYS A 264 -7.35 9.77 8.15
C LYS A 264 -8.79 10.27 8.30
N HIS A 265 -9.73 9.38 8.60
CA HIS A 265 -11.15 9.68 8.76
C HIS A 265 -11.61 9.68 10.21
N LEU A 266 -10.75 9.25 11.14
CA LEU A 266 -11.01 9.33 12.57
C LEU A 266 -11.17 10.80 13.00
N ARG A 267 -11.93 11.03 14.07
CA ARG A 267 -12.22 12.37 14.58
C ARG A 267 -10.97 13.16 15.00
N ASN A 268 -9.84 12.49 15.26
CA ASN A 268 -8.54 13.04 15.65
C ASN A 268 -8.65 14.19 16.67
N GLY A 269 -8.94 13.86 17.93
CA GLY A 269 -8.79 14.77 19.07
C GLY A 269 -9.72 15.99 19.04
N TRP A 270 -10.92 15.80 19.60
CA TRP A 270 -11.73 16.88 20.17
C TRP A 270 -11.91 16.59 21.65
#